data_AF-A0AAJ0M853-F1
#
_entry.id   AF-A0AAJ0M853-F1
#
_cell.length_a   1.000
_cell.length_b   1.000
_cell.length_c   1.000
_cell.angle_alpha   90.00
_cell.angle_beta   90.00
_cell.angle_gamma   90.00
#
_symmetry.space_group_name_H-M   'P 1'
#
loop_
_entity.id
_entity.type
_entity.pdbx_description
1 polymer ?
#
loop_
_entity_poly.entity_id
_entity_poly.type
_entity_poly.pdbx_seq_one_letter_code
_entity_poly.pdbx_strand_id
1 'polypeptide(L)'
;MDALRSALQPITHKLPTPIRDLGVSIIGDACYKTLVLDVDPSDVECLKLGISKGLGIGIIGASSVVKVPQIIKLVRSQSADGISFLSYLLETSSYLISLAYNFRNGFPFSTYGETVLVLGQNVIISALVLNYGGKAGLAALFVAALAASFATLFSNQILDMQTLSYLQVGAGALSVASKVPQIAAIWQEGGTGQLSAFAVFNYLAGSLSRIFTTLQEVDDKLILYSYIAGFSLNLVLALQMGYYWNAPSPKAKGKQKEKVPIQSPAATTTATPTKKGPTTRRRG
;
A
#
# COMPACT_ATOMS: atom_id res chain seq x y z
N MET A 1 36.01 4.28 -12.08
CA MET A 1 35.08 4.14 -13.22
C MET A 1 35.58 3.10 -14.21
N ASP A 2 36.85 3.16 -14.61
CA ASP A 2 37.42 2.23 -15.60
C ASP A 2 37.45 0.78 -15.12
N ALA A 3 37.67 0.53 -13.83
CA ALA A 3 37.60 -0.82 -13.24
C ALA A 3 36.18 -1.42 -13.24
N LEU A 4 35.15 -0.56 -13.19
CA LEU A 4 33.75 -1.00 -13.24
C LEU A 4 33.33 -1.27 -14.69
N ARG A 5 33.75 -0.41 -15.63
CA ARG A 5 33.54 -0.60 -17.07
C ARG A 5 34.22 -1.88 -17.57
N SER A 6 35.50 -2.08 -17.23
CA SER A 6 36.25 -3.26 -17.66
C SER A 6 35.72 -4.58 -17.08
N ALA A 7 35.08 -4.55 -15.91
CA ALA A 7 34.44 -5.72 -15.30
C ALA A 7 33.04 -6.01 -15.88
N LEU A 8 32.26 -4.98 -16.22
CA LEU A 8 30.85 -5.14 -16.62
C LEU A 8 30.63 -5.21 -18.14
N GLN A 9 31.40 -4.47 -18.95
CA GLN A 9 31.31 -4.49 -20.43
C GLN A 9 31.35 -5.90 -21.05
N PRO A 10 32.22 -6.84 -20.64
CA PRO A 10 32.23 -8.18 -21.22
C PRO A 10 30.96 -8.99 -20.87
N ILE A 11 30.25 -8.64 -19.81
CA ILE A 11 29.00 -9.27 -19.39
C ILE A 11 27.81 -8.61 -20.11
N THR A 12 27.79 -7.28 -20.21
CA THR A 12 26.68 -6.53 -20.81
C THR A 12 26.62 -6.71 -22.33
N HIS A 13 27.76 -6.81 -23.02
CA HIS A 13 27.80 -7.12 -24.45
C HIS A 13 27.43 -8.58 -24.80
N LYS A 14 27.43 -9.48 -23.80
CA LYS A 14 27.01 -10.88 -23.96
C LYS A 14 25.57 -11.13 -23.56
N LEU A 15 24.79 -10.08 -23.30
CA LEU A 15 23.39 -10.23 -22.93
C LEU A 15 22.59 -10.90 -24.06
N PRO A 16 21.81 -11.95 -23.76
CA PRO A 16 20.90 -12.59 -24.71
C PRO A 16 19.96 -11.57 -25.36
N THR A 17 19.60 -11.80 -26.63
CA THR A 17 18.69 -10.92 -27.38
C THR A 17 17.38 -10.61 -26.66
N PRO A 18 16.69 -11.56 -25.96
CA PRO A 18 15.47 -11.22 -25.22
C PRO A 18 15.70 -10.20 -24.10
N ILE A 19 16.85 -10.25 -23.42
CA ILE A 19 17.18 -9.32 -22.32
C ILE A 19 17.58 -7.96 -22.88
N ARG A 20 18.30 -7.97 -24.00
CA ARG A 20 18.66 -6.75 -24.73
C ARG A 20 17.43 -6.02 -25.23
N ASP A 21 16.54 -6.74 -25.92
CA ASP A 21 15.34 -6.15 -26.52
C ASP A 21 14.36 -5.67 -25.43
N LEU A 22 14.28 -6.37 -24.29
CA LEU A 22 13.56 -5.89 -23.11
C LEU A 22 14.18 -4.59 -22.55
N GLY A 23 15.51 -4.54 -22.41
CA GLY A 23 16.20 -3.35 -21.92
C GLY A 23 16.00 -2.15 -22.86
N VAL A 24 16.18 -2.34 -24.17
CA VAL A 24 15.93 -1.32 -25.19
C VAL A 24 14.46 -0.87 -25.16
N SER A 25 13.51 -1.79 -24.96
CA SER A 25 12.09 -1.44 -24.83
C SER A 25 11.77 -0.62 -23.58
N ILE A 26 12.56 -0.73 -22.50
CA ILE A 26 12.29 -0.05 -21.22
C ILE A 26 12.95 1.32 -21.16
N ILE A 27 14.21 1.45 -21.55
CA ILE A 27 15.00 2.70 -21.43
C ILE A 27 15.34 3.35 -22.79
N GLY A 28 15.01 2.72 -23.91
CA GLY A 28 15.33 3.22 -25.25
C GLY A 28 16.72 2.79 -25.73
N ASP A 29 16.92 2.77 -27.05
CA ASP A 29 18.16 2.28 -27.68
C ASP A 29 19.40 3.11 -27.26
N ALA A 30 19.25 4.44 -27.25
CA ALA A 30 20.31 5.36 -26.86
C ALA A 30 20.74 5.16 -25.40
N CYS A 31 19.80 5.15 -24.44
CA CYS A 31 20.15 4.97 -23.03
C CYS A 31 20.53 3.53 -22.70
N TYR A 32 20.02 2.53 -23.43
CA TYR A 32 20.50 1.16 -23.29
C TYR A 32 21.97 1.05 -23.70
N LYS A 33 22.35 1.70 -24.80
CA LYS A 33 23.73 1.73 -25.25
C LYS A 33 24.64 2.46 -24.25
N THR A 34 24.31 3.68 -23.87
CA THR A 34 25.14 4.48 -22.96
C THR A 34 25.24 3.86 -21.55
N LEU A 35 24.12 3.39 -21.00
CA LEU A 35 24.04 2.98 -19.59
C LEU A 35 24.35 1.50 -19.37
N VAL A 36 23.90 0.62 -20.28
CA VAL A 36 24.05 -0.84 -20.13
C VAL A 36 25.24 -1.37 -20.91
N LEU A 37 25.41 -0.98 -22.18
CA LEU A 37 26.53 -1.48 -22.99
C LEU A 37 27.84 -0.76 -22.65
N ASP A 38 27.85 0.57 -22.67
CA ASP A 38 29.05 1.37 -22.48
C ASP A 38 29.39 1.62 -21.00
N VAL A 39 28.43 1.35 -20.10
CA VAL A 39 28.54 1.55 -18.63
C VAL A 39 29.05 2.96 -18.32
N ASP A 40 28.41 3.94 -18.97
CA ASP A 40 28.72 5.36 -18.80
C ASP A 40 27.66 6.07 -17.96
N PRO A 41 27.89 6.29 -16.65
CA PRO A 41 26.97 7.06 -15.81
C PRO A 41 27.17 8.57 -15.94
N SER A 42 28.04 9.07 -16.82
CA SER A 42 28.21 10.50 -17.06
C SER A 42 27.03 11.11 -17.82
N ASP A 43 26.21 10.29 -18.49
CA ASP A 43 24.94 10.72 -19.06
C ASP A 43 23.86 10.77 -17.96
N VAL A 44 23.72 11.96 -17.37
CA VAL A 44 22.83 12.21 -16.23
C VAL A 44 21.35 12.01 -16.62
N GLU A 45 20.98 12.23 -17.88
CA GLU A 45 19.60 12.06 -18.35
C GLU A 45 19.25 10.58 -18.46
N CYS A 46 20.10 9.79 -19.13
CA CYS A 46 19.93 8.34 -19.21
C CYS A 46 20.04 7.66 -17.84
N LEU A 47 20.90 8.15 -16.94
CA LEU A 47 21.01 7.64 -15.58
C LEU A 47 19.73 7.88 -14.77
N LYS A 48 19.16 9.09 -14.82
CA LYS A 48 17.90 9.42 -14.14
C LYS A 48 16.75 8.57 -14.68
N LEU A 49 16.65 8.42 -16.00
CA LEU A 49 15.62 7.59 -16.62
C LEU A 49 15.78 6.11 -16.24
N GLY A 50 17.01 5.59 -16.27
CA GLY A 50 17.31 4.21 -15.86
C GLY A 50 16.96 3.93 -14.39
N ILE A 51 17.32 4.85 -13.48
CA ILE A 51 16.93 4.77 -12.07
C ILE A 51 15.40 4.83 -11.93
N SER A 52 14.73 5.72 -12.67
CA SER A 52 13.28 5.86 -12.63
C SER A 52 12.57 4.56 -13.04
N LYS A 53 12.94 3.99 -14.19
CA LYS A 53 12.39 2.72 -14.68
C LYS A 53 12.67 1.57 -13.71
N GLY A 54 13.89 1.50 -13.16
CA GLY A 54 14.26 0.51 -12.16
C GLY A 54 13.41 0.60 -10.89
N LEU A 55 13.23 1.82 -10.37
CA LEU A 55 12.35 2.08 -9.23
C LEU A 55 10.90 1.70 -9.55
N GLY A 56 10.38 2.10 -10.73
CA GLY A 56 9.03 1.75 -11.17
C GLY A 56 8.80 0.23 -11.23
N ILE A 57 9.72 -0.52 -11.83
CA ILE A 57 9.65 -1.99 -11.88
C ILE A 57 9.71 -2.60 -10.48
N GLY A 58 10.61 -2.10 -9.62
CA GLY A 58 10.71 -2.55 -8.23
C GLY A 58 9.41 -2.31 -7.44
N ILE A 59 8.80 -1.13 -7.61
CA ILE A 59 7.52 -0.76 -7.00
C ILE A 59 6.41 -1.69 -7.51
N ILE A 60 6.30 -1.91 -8.83
CA ILE A 60 5.31 -2.84 -9.43
C ILE A 60 5.50 -4.24 -8.85
N GLY A 61 6.74 -4.74 -8.78
CA GLY A 61 7.08 -6.03 -8.21
C GLY A 61 6.66 -6.16 -6.75
N ALA A 62 7.00 -5.19 -5.91
CA ALA A 62 6.61 -5.18 -4.49
C ALA A 62 5.08 -5.11 -4.31
N SER A 63 4.41 -4.27 -5.12
CA SER A 63 2.96 -4.10 -5.08
C SER A 63 2.20 -5.37 -5.48
N SER A 64 2.79 -6.26 -6.28
CA SER A 64 2.18 -7.55 -6.68
C SER A 64 1.91 -8.50 -5.51
N VAL A 65 2.71 -8.40 -4.43
CA VAL A 65 2.65 -9.31 -3.29
C VAL A 65 2.08 -8.67 -2.02
N VAL A 66 1.87 -7.35 -2.01
CA VAL A 66 1.61 -6.60 -0.78
C VAL A 66 0.30 -7.01 -0.07
N LYS A 67 -0.75 -7.37 -0.82
CA LYS A 67 -2.04 -7.82 -0.25
C LYS A 67 -2.20 -9.34 -0.25
N VAL A 68 -1.27 -10.08 -0.87
CA VAL A 68 -1.32 -11.56 -0.96
C VAL A 68 -1.41 -12.24 0.42
N PRO A 69 -0.63 -11.84 1.45
CA PRO A 69 -0.78 -12.43 2.79
C PRO A 69 -2.20 -12.27 3.37
N GLN A 70 -2.87 -11.14 3.07
CA GLN A 70 -4.23 -10.91 3.50
C GLN A 70 -5.22 -11.81 2.75
N ILE A 71 -5.07 -11.97 1.43
CA ILE A 71 -5.89 -12.90 0.63
C ILE A 71 -5.77 -14.33 1.19
N ILE A 72 -4.55 -14.80 1.45
CA ILE A 72 -4.30 -16.13 2.04
C ILE A 72 -4.99 -16.25 3.40
N LYS A 73 -4.92 -15.21 4.24
CA LYS A 73 -5.56 -15.20 5.55
C LYS A 73 -7.08 -15.33 5.44
N LEU A 74 -7.74 -14.57 4.57
CA LEU A 74 -9.19 -14.68 4.35
C LEU A 74 -9.60 -16.07 3.86
N VAL A 75 -8.89 -16.62 2.88
CA VAL A 75 -9.22 -17.94 2.32
C VAL A 75 -9.05 -19.04 3.37
N ARG A 76 -8.02 -18.96 4.21
CA ARG A 76 -7.78 -19.93 5.29
C ARG A 76 -8.76 -19.79 6.46
N SER A 77 -9.13 -18.57 6.84
CA SER A 77 -10.08 -18.35 7.94
C SER A 77 -11.53 -18.54 7.52
N GLN A 78 -11.83 -18.41 6.22
CA GLN A 78 -13.19 -18.33 5.67
C GLN A 78 -14.08 -17.33 6.42
N SER A 79 -13.48 -16.28 6.97
CA SER A 79 -14.16 -15.24 7.74
C SER A 79 -13.65 -13.85 7.33
N ALA A 80 -14.58 -12.92 7.26
CA ALA A 80 -14.34 -11.50 6.97
C ALA A 80 -14.17 -10.65 8.25
N ASP A 81 -14.12 -11.26 9.43
CA ASP A 81 -14.09 -10.54 10.71
C ASP A 81 -12.87 -9.63 10.84
N GLY A 82 -13.11 -8.41 11.31
CA GLY A 82 -12.08 -7.38 11.47
C GLY A 82 -11.62 -6.72 10.17
N ILE A 83 -12.25 -7.03 9.03
CA ILE A 83 -11.93 -6.41 7.74
C ILE A 83 -13.07 -5.50 7.30
N SER A 84 -12.75 -4.21 7.10
CA SER A 84 -13.71 -3.21 6.64
C SER A 84 -13.89 -3.27 5.13
N PHE A 85 -15.04 -3.76 4.67
CA PHE A 85 -15.43 -3.70 3.25
C PHE A 85 -15.42 -2.26 2.73
N LEU A 86 -15.92 -1.30 3.51
CA LEU A 86 -15.99 0.11 3.10
C LEU A 86 -14.60 0.68 2.83
N SER A 87 -13.60 0.33 3.63
CA SER A 87 -12.22 0.77 3.42
C SER A 87 -11.66 0.23 2.10
N TYR A 88 -11.91 -1.05 1.81
CA TYR A 88 -11.52 -1.67 0.54
C TYR A 88 -12.29 -1.11 -0.66
N LEU A 89 -13.57 -0.77 -0.50
CA LEU A 89 -14.38 -0.11 -1.53
C LEU A 89 -13.82 1.26 -1.87
N LEU A 90 -13.54 2.10 -0.86
CA LEU A 90 -12.97 3.43 -1.06
C LEU A 90 -11.56 3.36 -1.69
N GLU A 91 -10.73 2.42 -1.25
CA GLU A 91 -9.41 2.18 -1.83
C GLU A 91 -9.51 1.73 -3.30
N THR A 92 -10.43 0.80 -3.60
CA THR A 92 -10.71 0.30 -4.97
C THR A 92 -11.17 1.44 -5.89
N SER A 93 -12.11 2.27 -5.44
CA SER A 93 -12.61 3.41 -6.21
C SER A 93 -11.51 4.43 -6.50
N SER A 94 -10.68 4.75 -5.50
CA SER A 94 -9.53 5.66 -5.67
C SER A 94 -8.53 5.14 -6.71
N TYR A 95 -8.15 3.86 -6.62
CA TYR A 95 -7.26 3.24 -7.59
C TYR A 95 -7.87 3.14 -9.00
N LEU A 96 -9.18 2.89 -9.12
CA LEU A 96 -9.85 2.84 -10.42
C LEU A 96 -9.87 4.21 -11.11
N ILE A 97 -10.13 5.29 -10.36
CA ILE A 97 -10.05 6.66 -10.86
C ILE A 97 -8.62 6.98 -11.32
N SER A 98 -7.63 6.67 -10.49
CA SER A 98 -6.22 6.87 -10.83
C SER A 98 -5.79 6.05 -12.05
N LEU A 99 -6.26 4.82 -12.18
CA LEU A 99 -5.98 4.02 -13.36
C LEU A 99 -6.53 4.67 -14.63
N ALA A 100 -7.81 5.07 -14.62
CA ALA A 100 -8.44 5.71 -15.76
C ALA A 100 -7.75 7.03 -16.13
N TYR A 101 -7.37 7.84 -15.13
CA TYR A 101 -6.65 9.10 -15.35
C TYR A 101 -5.28 8.87 -16.01
N ASN A 102 -4.48 7.94 -15.48
CA ASN A 102 -3.15 7.66 -16.03
C ASN A 102 -3.23 7.04 -17.44
N PHE A 103 -4.19 6.14 -17.65
CA PHE A 103 -4.40 5.49 -18.95
C PHE A 103 -4.85 6.50 -20.02
N ARG A 104 -5.81 7.37 -19.71
CA ARG A 104 -6.35 8.35 -20.67
C ARG A 104 -5.36 9.47 -21.01
N ASN A 105 -4.44 9.81 -20.11
CA ASN A 105 -3.34 10.71 -20.40
C ASN A 105 -2.18 10.04 -21.16
N GLY A 106 -2.25 8.72 -21.41
CA GLY A 106 -1.22 8.00 -22.16
C GLY A 106 0.11 7.87 -21.41
N PHE A 107 0.10 7.92 -20.08
CA PHE A 107 1.34 7.82 -19.30
C PHE A 107 1.99 6.43 -19.42
N PRO A 108 3.31 6.31 -19.20
CA PRO A 108 4.00 5.02 -19.27
C PRO A 108 3.50 4.05 -18.19
N PHE A 109 3.34 2.76 -18.52
CA PHE A 109 2.89 1.75 -17.55
C PHE A 109 3.79 1.66 -16.30
N SER A 110 5.08 2.00 -16.40
CA SER A 110 6.01 2.05 -15.26
C SER A 110 5.57 3.01 -14.15
N THR A 111 4.72 4.00 -14.43
CA THR A 111 4.32 5.03 -13.47
C THR A 111 3.05 4.67 -12.70
N TYR A 112 2.19 3.82 -13.26
CA TYR A 112 0.91 3.44 -12.66
C TYR A 112 0.64 1.92 -12.64
N GLY A 113 1.57 1.10 -13.10
CA GLY A 113 1.39 -0.36 -13.18
C GLY A 113 1.10 -1.00 -11.83
N GLU A 114 1.62 -0.43 -10.74
CA GLU A 114 1.29 -0.83 -9.38
C GLU A 114 -0.20 -0.66 -9.06
N THR A 115 -0.83 0.42 -9.56
CA THR A 115 -2.24 0.70 -9.37
C THR A 115 -3.09 -0.41 -9.96
N VAL A 116 -2.72 -0.95 -11.12
CA VAL A 116 -3.41 -2.10 -11.74
C VAL A 116 -3.34 -3.33 -10.86
N LEU A 117 -2.14 -3.66 -10.36
CA LEU A 117 -1.92 -4.86 -9.55
C LEU A 117 -2.61 -4.77 -8.18
N VAL A 118 -2.56 -3.61 -7.53
CA VAL A 118 -3.22 -3.40 -6.24
C VAL A 118 -4.74 -3.35 -6.42
N LEU A 119 -5.24 -2.72 -7.49
CA LEU A 119 -6.66 -2.72 -7.82
C LEU A 119 -7.20 -4.15 -7.98
N GLY A 120 -6.50 -5.00 -8.73
CA GLY A 120 -6.88 -6.41 -8.88
C GLY A 120 -6.93 -7.16 -7.54
N GLN A 121 -5.90 -6.99 -6.70
CA GLN A 121 -5.88 -7.59 -5.37
C GLN A 121 -7.03 -7.07 -4.47
N ASN A 122 -7.35 -5.78 -4.55
CA ASN A 122 -8.45 -5.18 -3.78
C ASN A 122 -9.83 -5.68 -4.21
N VAL A 123 -10.03 -5.91 -5.51
CA VAL A 123 -11.26 -6.53 -6.03
C VAL A 123 -11.42 -7.94 -5.49
N ILE A 124 -10.34 -8.73 -5.49
CA ILE A 124 -10.34 -10.09 -4.93
C ILE A 124 -10.69 -10.05 -3.44
N ILE A 125 -10.02 -9.19 -2.66
CA ILE A 125 -10.30 -9.07 -1.22
C ILE A 125 -11.75 -8.63 -0.98
N SER A 126 -12.23 -7.63 -1.71
CA SER A 126 -13.61 -7.12 -1.58
C SER A 126 -14.64 -8.21 -1.85
N ALA A 127 -14.43 -9.01 -2.90
CA ALA A 127 -15.29 -10.14 -3.23
C ALA A 127 -15.27 -11.22 -2.12
N LEU A 128 -14.09 -11.58 -1.61
CA LEU A 128 -13.94 -12.54 -0.52
C LEU A 128 -14.59 -12.06 0.79
N VAL A 129 -14.40 -10.78 1.14
CA VAL A 129 -15.00 -10.16 2.32
C VAL A 129 -16.52 -10.23 2.25
N LEU A 130 -17.13 -9.90 1.12
CA LEU A 130 -18.58 -9.97 0.96
C LEU A 130 -19.10 -11.40 0.94
N ASN A 131 -18.37 -12.33 0.31
CA ASN A 131 -18.78 -13.74 0.24
C ASN A 131 -18.71 -14.42 1.61
N TYR A 132 -17.58 -14.32 2.31
CA TYR A 132 -17.42 -14.88 3.66
C TYR A 132 -18.21 -14.13 4.73
N GLY A 133 -18.63 -12.88 4.46
CA GLY A 133 -19.58 -12.13 5.28
C GLY A 133 -21.05 -12.52 5.07
N GLY A 134 -21.36 -13.56 4.28
CA GLY A 134 -22.72 -14.02 3.99
C GLY A 134 -23.53 -13.07 3.09
N LYS A 135 -22.86 -12.15 2.39
CA LYS A 135 -23.48 -11.07 1.60
C LYS A 135 -23.24 -11.28 0.10
N ALA A 136 -23.47 -12.49 -0.41
CA ALA A 136 -23.22 -12.85 -1.80
C ALA A 136 -23.95 -11.94 -2.82
N GLY A 137 -25.18 -11.50 -2.52
CA GLY A 137 -25.90 -10.53 -3.36
C GLY A 137 -25.19 -9.18 -3.49
N LEU A 138 -24.59 -8.69 -2.39
CA LEU A 138 -23.77 -7.47 -2.44
C LEU A 138 -22.46 -7.68 -3.20
N ALA A 139 -21.90 -8.90 -3.22
CA ALA A 139 -20.72 -9.22 -4.01
C ALA A 139 -21.01 -9.10 -5.52
N ALA A 140 -22.15 -9.63 -5.97
CA ALA A 140 -22.59 -9.48 -7.36
C ALA A 140 -22.83 -8.01 -7.73
N LEU A 141 -23.50 -7.24 -6.85
CA LEU A 141 -23.70 -5.80 -7.04
C LEU A 141 -22.38 -5.03 -7.09
N PHE A 142 -21.41 -5.36 -6.23
CA PHE A 142 -20.10 -4.75 -6.24
C PHE A 142 -19.38 -4.98 -7.58
N VAL A 143 -19.38 -6.21 -8.10
CA VAL A 143 -18.75 -6.53 -9.40
C VAL A 143 -19.46 -5.80 -10.53
N ALA A 144 -20.79 -5.77 -10.54
CA ALA A 144 -21.57 -5.05 -11.55
C ALA A 144 -21.29 -3.54 -11.51
N ALA A 145 -21.25 -2.94 -10.30
CA ALA A 145 -20.94 -1.53 -10.11
C ALA A 145 -19.50 -1.20 -10.55
N LEU A 146 -18.54 -2.09 -10.28
CA LEU A 146 -17.15 -1.95 -10.72
C LEU A 146 -17.06 -1.97 -12.25
N ALA A 147 -17.74 -2.92 -12.92
CA ALA A 147 -17.77 -3.00 -14.37
C ALA A 147 -18.40 -1.76 -15.00
N ALA A 148 -19.50 -1.26 -14.43
CA ALA A 148 -20.13 -0.01 -14.86
C ALA A 148 -19.18 1.19 -14.67
N SER A 149 -18.51 1.30 -13.51
CA SER A 149 -17.54 2.36 -13.23
C SER A 149 -16.35 2.33 -14.18
N PHE A 150 -15.89 1.14 -14.55
CA PHE A 150 -14.84 0.98 -15.55
C PHE A 150 -15.30 1.49 -16.92
N ALA A 151 -16.50 1.10 -17.38
CA ALA A 151 -17.04 1.56 -18.65
C ALA A 151 -17.22 3.11 -18.70
N THR A 152 -17.65 3.72 -17.60
CA THR A 152 -17.85 5.18 -17.55
C THR A 152 -16.54 5.95 -17.48
N LEU A 153 -15.60 5.55 -16.61
CA LEU A 153 -14.33 6.27 -16.41
C LEU A 153 -13.42 6.24 -17.64
N PHE A 154 -13.44 5.14 -18.40
CA PHE A 154 -12.61 4.98 -19.60
C PHE A 154 -13.27 5.52 -20.87
N SER A 155 -14.55 5.87 -20.83
CA SER A 155 -15.25 6.46 -21.97
C SER A 155 -15.10 7.98 -22.03
N ASN A 156 -14.42 8.47 -23.07
CA ASN A 156 -14.32 9.91 -23.36
C ASN A 156 -15.69 10.56 -23.65
N GLN A 157 -16.71 9.79 -24.04
CA GLN A 157 -18.03 10.30 -24.37
C GLN A 157 -18.91 10.52 -23.14
N ILE A 158 -18.68 9.75 -22.07
CA ILE A 158 -19.48 9.81 -20.84
C ILE A 158 -18.84 10.76 -19.83
N LEU A 159 -17.51 10.71 -19.71
CA LEU A 159 -16.77 11.42 -18.68
C LEU A 159 -15.59 12.13 -19.34
N ASP A 160 -15.60 13.46 -19.31
CA ASP A 160 -14.54 14.29 -19.89
C ASP A 160 -13.29 14.33 -19.00
N MET A 161 -12.17 14.80 -19.55
CA MET A 161 -10.90 14.84 -18.84
C MET A 161 -10.89 15.85 -17.67
N GLN A 162 -11.71 16.90 -17.72
CA GLN A 162 -11.76 17.88 -16.63
C GLN A 162 -12.42 17.26 -15.40
N THR A 163 -13.57 16.61 -15.56
CA THR A 163 -14.23 15.90 -14.46
C THR A 163 -13.37 14.76 -13.92
N LEU A 164 -12.68 14.01 -14.80
CA LEU A 164 -11.74 12.98 -14.37
C LEU A 164 -10.56 13.54 -13.55
N SER A 165 -10.07 14.73 -13.90
CA SER A 165 -9.02 15.43 -13.14
C SER A 165 -9.50 15.80 -11.73
N TYR A 166 -10.73 16.29 -11.58
CA TYR A 166 -11.30 16.56 -10.24
C TYR A 166 -11.45 15.27 -9.42
N LEU A 167 -11.88 14.17 -10.05
CA LEU A 167 -11.94 12.88 -9.39
C LEU A 167 -10.54 12.41 -8.94
N GLN A 168 -9.52 12.62 -9.77
CA GLN A 168 -8.13 12.29 -9.43
C GLN A 168 -7.61 13.11 -8.25
N VAL A 169 -7.90 14.42 -8.21
CA VAL A 169 -7.59 15.26 -7.03
C VAL A 169 -8.30 14.75 -5.79
N GLY A 170 -9.59 14.38 -5.90
CA GLY A 170 -10.35 13.79 -4.81
C GLY A 170 -9.74 12.47 -4.30
N ALA A 171 -9.32 11.59 -5.21
CA ALA A 171 -8.64 10.34 -4.91
C ALA A 171 -7.31 10.58 -4.14
N GLY A 172 -6.51 11.54 -4.62
CA GLY A 172 -5.28 11.98 -3.94
C GLY A 172 -5.56 12.57 -2.56
N ALA A 173 -6.56 13.46 -2.46
CA ALA A 173 -6.95 14.11 -1.22
C ALA A 173 -7.43 13.09 -0.16
N LEU A 174 -8.21 12.08 -0.55
CA LEU A 174 -8.62 10.99 0.34
C LEU A 174 -7.43 10.21 0.87
N SER A 175 -6.45 9.92 0.01
CA SER A 175 -5.21 9.23 0.41
C SER A 175 -4.42 10.03 1.44
N VAL A 176 -4.29 11.35 1.23
CA VAL A 176 -3.65 12.28 2.16
C VAL A 176 -4.44 12.39 3.47
N ALA A 177 -5.75 12.59 3.39
CA ALA A 177 -6.64 12.74 4.55
C ALA A 177 -6.60 11.51 5.47
N SER A 178 -6.43 10.31 4.92
CA SER A 178 -6.34 9.07 5.73
C SER A 178 -5.18 9.07 6.75
N LYS A 179 -4.14 9.88 6.53
CA LYS A 179 -2.95 9.97 7.40
C LYS A 179 -3.12 11.00 8.51
N VAL A 180 -4.03 11.97 8.35
CA VAL A 180 -4.22 13.07 9.31
C VAL A 180 -4.70 12.58 10.68
N PRO A 181 -5.71 11.69 10.78
CA PRO A 181 -6.11 11.13 12.07
C PRO A 181 -4.96 10.39 12.77
N GLN A 182 -4.11 9.68 12.01
CA GLN A 182 -2.96 8.97 12.56
C GLN A 182 -1.91 9.93 13.12
N ILE A 183 -1.60 11.02 12.41
CA ILE A 183 -0.68 12.07 12.88
C ILE A 183 -1.20 12.73 14.17
N ALA A 184 -2.50 13.05 14.20
CA ALA A 184 -3.14 13.68 15.35
C ALA A 184 -3.15 12.74 16.56
N ALA A 185 -3.44 11.45 16.36
CA ALA A 185 -3.43 10.46 17.43
C ALA A 185 -2.04 10.31 18.07
N ILE A 186 -0.97 10.22 17.26
CA ILE A 186 0.41 10.11 17.77
C ILE A 186 0.79 11.34 18.61
N TRP A 187 0.39 12.53 18.16
CA TRP A 187 0.61 13.77 18.89
C TRP A 187 -0.12 13.80 20.24
N GLN A 188 -1.40 13.40 20.25
CA GLN A 188 -2.22 13.38 21.47
C GLN A 188 -1.76 12.30 22.47
N GLU A 189 -1.38 11.12 21.98
CA GLU A 189 -0.92 10.01 22.82
C GLU A 189 0.53 10.18 23.31
N GLY A 190 1.31 11.06 22.66
CA GLY A 190 2.72 11.28 22.98
C GLY A 190 3.59 10.04 22.73
N GLY A 191 3.20 9.19 21.77
CA GLY A 191 3.85 7.92 21.46
C GLY A 191 3.33 7.30 20.17
N THR A 192 4.14 6.43 19.54
CA THR A 192 3.81 5.79 18.25
C THR A 192 3.01 4.48 18.40
N GLY A 193 2.86 3.99 19.64
CA GLY A 193 2.00 2.85 19.97
C GLY A 193 2.46 1.54 19.31
N GLN A 194 1.64 1.00 18.40
CA GLN A 194 1.91 -0.22 17.62
C GLN A 194 2.31 0.10 16.17
N LEU A 195 2.54 1.37 15.84
CA LEU A 195 2.94 1.77 14.50
C LEU A 195 4.34 1.22 14.20
N SER A 196 4.46 0.50 13.09
CA SER A 196 5.73 -0.07 12.65
C SER A 196 6.63 1.03 12.08
N ALA A 197 7.79 1.25 12.70
CA ALA A 197 8.83 2.13 12.17
C ALA A 197 9.22 1.74 10.73
N PHE A 198 9.36 0.44 10.47
CA PHE A 198 9.64 -0.08 9.14
C PHE A 198 8.57 0.34 8.12
N ALA A 199 7.28 0.25 8.48
CA ALA A 199 6.20 0.68 7.60
C ALA A 199 6.23 2.19 7.32
N VAL A 200 6.48 3.02 8.35
CA VAL A 200 6.53 4.48 8.23
C VAL A 200 7.66 4.92 7.29
N PHE A 201 8.88 4.39 7.50
CA PHE A 201 10.01 4.73 6.64
C PHE A 201 9.85 4.19 5.21
N ASN A 202 9.25 3.01 5.03
CA ASN A 202 8.93 2.52 3.69
C ASN A 202 7.87 3.37 2.99
N TYR A 203 6.86 3.88 3.70
CA TYR A 203 5.91 4.81 3.11
C TYR A 203 6.58 6.12 2.67
N LEU A 204 7.50 6.64 3.48
CA LEU A 204 8.30 7.81 3.12
C LEU A 204 9.12 7.56 1.85
N ALA A 205 9.93 6.50 1.85
CA ALA A 205 10.79 6.12 0.72
C ALA A 205 9.99 5.83 -0.55
N GLY A 206 8.86 5.13 -0.43
CA GLY A 206 7.94 4.86 -1.54
C GLY A 206 7.34 6.14 -2.11
N SER A 207 6.86 7.05 -1.26
CA SER A 207 6.33 8.35 -1.72
C SER A 207 7.40 9.24 -2.38
N LEU A 208 8.64 9.20 -1.89
CA LEU A 208 9.77 9.90 -2.53
C LEU A 208 10.09 9.30 -3.90
N SER A 209 10.11 7.97 -3.98
CA SER A 209 10.34 7.26 -5.24
C SER A 209 9.30 7.64 -6.27
N ARG A 210 8.02 7.76 -5.88
CA ARG A 210 6.93 8.22 -6.76
C ARG A 210 7.11 9.65 -7.25
N ILE A 211 7.52 10.58 -6.38
CA ILE A 211 7.85 11.96 -6.80
C ILE A 211 8.95 11.93 -7.85
N PHE A 212 10.03 11.16 -7.60
CA PHE A 212 11.12 11.05 -8.54
C PHE A 212 10.68 10.46 -9.88
N THR A 213 9.95 9.34 -9.88
CA THR A 213 9.49 8.71 -11.13
C THR A 213 8.52 9.59 -11.90
N THR A 214 7.64 10.33 -11.21
CA THR A 214 6.75 11.30 -11.88
C THR A 214 7.54 12.42 -12.51
N LEU A 215 8.50 13.03 -11.80
CA LEU A 215 9.34 14.10 -12.37
C LEU A 215 10.16 13.66 -13.58
N GLN A 216 10.54 12.38 -13.67
CA GLN A 216 11.31 11.86 -14.80
C GLN A 216 10.45 11.35 -15.97
N GLU A 217 9.25 10.84 -15.71
CA GLU A 217 8.45 10.12 -16.72
C GLU A 217 7.14 10.80 -17.10
N VAL A 218 6.69 11.82 -16.34
CA VAL A 218 5.36 12.42 -16.49
C VAL A 218 5.41 13.93 -16.30
N ASP A 219 4.98 14.71 -17.31
CA ASP A 219 4.79 16.16 -17.18
C ASP A 219 3.38 16.52 -16.67
N ASP A 220 3.02 15.97 -15.51
CA ASP A 220 1.70 16.18 -14.89
C ASP A 220 1.82 16.73 -13.48
N LYS A 221 1.44 18.01 -13.34
CA LYS A 221 1.49 18.73 -12.06
C LYS A 221 0.47 18.23 -11.05
N LEU A 222 -0.65 17.68 -11.49
CA LEU A 222 -1.73 17.21 -10.61
C LEU A 222 -1.28 15.95 -9.86
N ILE A 223 -0.71 14.98 -10.58
CA ILE A 223 -0.13 13.77 -9.98
C ILE A 223 1.05 14.15 -9.08
N LEU A 224 1.93 15.02 -9.57
CA LEU A 224 3.11 15.47 -8.82
C LEU A 224 2.72 16.11 -7.48
N TYR A 225 1.79 17.06 -7.47
CA TYR A 225 1.35 17.71 -6.23
C TYR A 225 0.67 16.73 -5.27
N SER A 226 -0.07 15.75 -5.80
CA SER A 226 -0.68 14.70 -4.99
C SER A 226 0.39 13.85 -4.28
N TYR A 227 1.48 13.50 -4.97
CA TYR A 227 2.59 12.76 -4.37
C TYR A 227 3.41 13.61 -3.39
N ILE A 228 3.64 14.90 -3.68
CA ILE A 228 4.30 15.84 -2.76
C ILE A 228 3.49 16.00 -1.47
N ALA A 229 2.17 16.15 -1.57
CA ALA A 229 1.29 16.23 -0.40
C ALA A 229 1.36 14.93 0.44
N GLY A 230 1.29 13.77 -0.21
CA GLY A 230 1.43 12.47 0.45
C GLY A 230 2.79 12.27 1.13
N PHE A 231 3.87 12.66 0.46
CA PHE A 231 5.24 12.62 1.01
C PHE A 231 5.36 13.53 2.23
N SER A 232 4.79 14.74 2.19
CA SER A 232 4.86 15.69 3.29
C SER A 232 4.21 15.13 4.56
N LEU A 233 3.06 14.46 4.46
CA LEU A 233 2.44 13.79 5.61
C LEU A 233 3.22 12.55 6.07
N ASN A 234 3.77 11.76 5.13
CA ASN A 234 4.65 10.65 5.49
C ASN A 234 5.92 11.13 6.22
N LEU A 235 6.44 12.31 5.85
CA LEU A 235 7.58 12.92 6.51
C LEU A 235 7.23 13.33 7.93
N VAL A 236 6.06 13.94 8.15
CA VAL A 236 5.57 14.24 9.50
C VAL A 236 5.48 12.96 10.35
N LEU A 237 4.89 11.88 9.81
CA LEU A 237 4.82 10.59 10.52
C LEU A 237 6.22 10.01 10.83
N ALA A 238 7.18 10.13 9.91
CA ALA A 238 8.55 9.67 10.13
C ALA A 238 9.28 10.50 11.19
N LEU A 239 9.08 11.82 11.19
CA LEU A 239 9.61 12.71 12.22
C LEU A 239 8.99 12.42 13.59
N GLN A 240 7.67 12.20 13.67
CA GLN A 240 7.00 11.76 14.89
C GLN A 240 7.52 10.40 15.36
N MET A 241 7.76 9.46 14.44
CA MET A 241 8.35 8.16 14.75
C MET A 241 9.74 8.30 15.39
N GLY A 242 10.60 9.16 14.83
CA GLY A 242 11.93 9.44 15.38
C GLY A 242 11.88 10.19 16.72
N TYR A 243 11.00 11.18 16.83
CA TYR A 243 10.87 12.00 18.05
C TYR A 243 10.34 11.19 19.23
N TYR A 244 9.31 10.37 19.02
CA TYR A 244 8.70 9.53 20.04
C TYR A 244 9.33 8.13 20.16
N TRP A 245 10.49 7.89 19.55
CA TRP A 245 11.15 6.57 19.51
C TRP A 245 11.36 5.95 20.90
N ASN A 246 11.69 6.79 21.89
CA ASN A 246 11.92 6.40 23.28
C ASN A 246 10.83 6.92 24.23
N ALA A 247 9.69 7.41 23.71
CA ALA A 247 8.63 7.93 24.56
C ALA A 247 7.95 6.78 25.31
N PRO A 248 7.83 6.85 26.65
CA PRO A 248 7.17 5.80 27.42
C PRO A 248 5.69 5.74 27.03
N SER A 249 5.28 4.67 26.35
CA SER A 249 3.89 4.44 25.96
C SER A 249 2.97 4.62 27.17
N PRO A 250 1.82 5.33 27.04
CA PRO A 250 0.83 5.43 28.10
C PRO A 250 0.37 4.07 28.66
N LYS A 251 0.46 2.99 27.85
CA LYS A 251 0.20 1.61 28.29
C LYS A 251 1.26 1.03 29.24
N ALA A 252 2.48 1.59 29.27
CA ALA A 252 3.49 1.25 30.27
C ALA A 252 3.20 1.91 31.63
N LYS A 253 2.55 3.08 31.64
CA LYS A 253 2.10 3.75 32.88
C LYS A 253 0.84 3.13 33.48
N GLY A 254 -0.06 2.57 32.66
CA GLY A 254 -1.26 1.84 33.13
C GLY A 254 -0.93 0.49 33.77
N LYS A 255 0.06 -0.24 33.25
CA LYS A 255 0.44 -1.57 33.78
C LYS A 255 1.18 -1.57 35.12
N GLN A 256 1.70 -0.42 35.58
CA GLN A 256 2.32 -0.33 36.92
C GLN A 256 1.31 -0.11 38.05
N LYS A 257 0.09 0.35 37.76
CA LYS A 257 -0.95 0.57 38.78
C LYS A 257 -1.95 -0.58 38.93
N GLU A 258 -1.91 -1.57 38.05
CA GLU A 258 -2.85 -2.69 38.06
C GLU A 258 -2.10 -4.03 38.05
N LYS A 259 -1.48 -4.36 39.18
CA LYS A 259 -1.24 -5.75 39.54
C LYS A 259 -2.51 -6.28 40.20
N VAL A 260 -2.94 -7.48 39.76
CA VAL A 260 -3.95 -8.44 40.28
C VAL A 260 -5.13 -8.64 39.28
N PRO A 261 -5.48 -9.88 38.86
CA PRO A 261 -4.73 -10.74 37.94
C PRO A 261 -5.55 -11.15 36.69
N ILE A 262 -4.84 -11.82 35.77
CA ILE A 262 -5.24 -12.46 34.50
C ILE A 262 -6.59 -13.24 34.55
N GLN A 263 -7.42 -13.13 33.50
CA GLN A 263 -8.04 -14.32 32.88
C GLN A 263 -8.58 -14.12 31.45
N SER A 264 -8.23 -15.09 30.59
CA SER A 264 -8.70 -15.34 29.23
C SER A 264 -10.15 -15.88 29.20
N PRO A 265 -10.82 -15.90 28.04
CA PRO A 265 -12.24 -16.28 27.94
C PRO A 265 -12.47 -17.80 27.88
N ALA A 266 -13.66 -18.18 28.38
CA ALA A 266 -14.42 -19.43 28.18
C ALA A 266 -14.32 -20.55 29.22
N ALA A 267 -15.44 -20.82 29.91
CA ALA A 267 -16.12 -22.11 29.96
C ALA A 267 -17.52 -21.97 30.58
N THR A 268 -18.56 -22.42 29.87
CA THR A 268 -19.96 -22.52 30.33
C THR A 268 -20.30 -23.98 30.56
N THR A 269 -20.93 -24.32 31.70
CA THR A 269 -21.77 -25.52 32.05
C THR A 269 -21.68 -25.71 33.59
N THR A 270 -22.68 -25.95 34.45
CA THR A 270 -24.11 -26.32 34.37
C THR A 270 -24.74 -26.15 35.78
N ALA A 271 -26.03 -25.83 35.85
CA ALA A 271 -27.08 -26.17 36.84
C ALA A 271 -26.78 -26.43 38.35
N THR A 272 -27.55 -25.74 39.21
CA THR A 272 -27.93 -26.09 40.61
C THR A 272 -28.68 -27.45 40.69
N PRO A 273 -28.77 -28.18 41.84
CA PRO A 273 -29.44 -27.72 43.08
C PRO A 273 -28.92 -28.25 44.44
N THR A 274 -29.55 -27.69 45.49
CA THR A 274 -29.61 -27.93 46.94
C THR A 274 -29.37 -29.34 47.52
N LYS A 275 -28.80 -29.41 48.75
CA LYS A 275 -29.30 -30.23 49.90
C LYS A 275 -28.55 -29.98 51.24
N LYS A 276 -29.28 -30.19 52.33
CA LYS A 276 -28.96 -29.91 53.76
C LYS A 276 -28.15 -31.03 54.46
N GLY A 277 -27.30 -30.62 55.42
CA GLY A 277 -27.02 -31.25 56.73
C GLY A 277 -25.91 -32.31 56.84
N PRO A 278 -25.45 -32.70 58.06
CA PRO A 278 -25.53 -32.05 59.36
C PRO A 278 -24.18 -32.00 60.13
N THR A 279 -24.29 -31.47 61.34
CA THR A 279 -23.33 -31.26 62.43
C THR A 279 -22.44 -32.46 62.79
N THR A 280 -21.21 -32.22 63.26
CA THR A 280 -20.70 -32.82 64.52
C THR A 280 -19.50 -32.04 65.10
N ARG A 281 -19.70 -31.66 66.35
CA ARG A 281 -18.79 -31.25 67.41
C ARG A 281 -17.89 -32.43 67.84
N ARG A 282 -16.62 -32.16 68.23
CA ARG A 282 -15.97 -32.58 69.50
C ARG A 282 -14.49 -33.04 69.39
N ARG A 283 -13.66 -32.26 70.10
CA ARG A 283 -12.43 -32.55 70.90
C ARG A 283 -11.23 -33.28 70.27
N GLY A 284 -10.09 -32.60 70.45
CA GLY A 284 -8.81 -33.14 70.89
C GLY A 284 -8.03 -31.97 71.45
#